data_AF-A0A0U4WK30-F1
#
_entry.id   AF-A0A0U4WK30-F1
#
_cell.length_a   1.000
_cell.length_b   1.000
_cell.length_c   1.000
_cell.angle_alpha   90.00
_cell.angle_beta   90.00
_cell.angle_gamma   90.00
#
_symmetry.space_group_name_H-M   'P 1'
#
loop_
_entity.id
_entity.type
_entity.pdbx_description
1 polymer ?
#
loop_
_entity_poly.entity_id
_entity_poly.type
_entity_poly.pdbx_seq_one_letter_code
_entity_poly.pdbx_strand_id
1 'polypeptide(L)' 'MEKQKPSILNPSMLSLLAEMVLDEAIYKYRTESLYKRIDEALENKDEANFNRLTTELKQIQASRPDL' A
#
# COMPACT_ATOMS: atom_id res chain seq x y z
N MET A 1 -20.89 -36.27 -20.18
CA MET A 1 -20.59 -35.68 -18.86
C MET A 1 -19.88 -34.36 -19.10
N GLU A 2 -20.62 -33.26 -19.14
CA GLU A 2 -20.01 -31.94 -19.31
C GLU A 2 -19.23 -31.57 -18.04
N LYS A 3 -17.97 -31.16 -18.23
CA LYS A 3 -17.09 -30.74 -17.15
C LYS A 3 -17.61 -29.40 -16.63
N GLN A 4 -18.16 -29.39 -15.41
CA GLN A 4 -18.46 -28.16 -14.70
C GLN A 4 -17.18 -27.33 -14.60
N LYS A 5 -17.15 -26.19 -15.28
CA LYS A 5 -16.03 -25.24 -15.23
C LYS A 5 -16.19 -24.44 -13.94
N PRO A 6 -15.26 -24.53 -12.97
CA PRO A 6 -15.46 -23.93 -11.67
C PRO A 6 -15.35 -22.40 -11.73
N SER A 7 -16.27 -21.75 -11.00
CA SER A 7 -16.29 -20.38 -10.48
C SER A 7 -16.04 -19.23 -11.47
N ILE A 8 -17.12 -18.77 -12.12
CA ILE A 8 -17.16 -17.39 -12.60
C ILE A 8 -17.37 -16.52 -11.36
N LEU A 9 -16.31 -15.85 -10.90
CA LEU A 9 -16.46 -14.72 -10.00
C LEU A 9 -17.40 -13.72 -10.69
N ASN A 10 -18.55 -13.44 -10.08
CA ASN A 10 -19.47 -12.45 -10.61
C ASN A 10 -18.74 -11.09 -10.78
N PRO A 11 -19.22 -10.21 -11.67
CA PRO A 11 -18.56 -8.92 -11.95
C PRO A 11 -18.32 -8.07 -10.69
N SER A 12 -19.19 -8.19 -9.68
CA SER A 12 -19.05 -7.51 -8.39
C SER A 12 -17.83 -8.01 -7.59
N MET A 13 -17.61 -9.32 -7.53
CA MET A 13 -16.43 -9.92 -6.89
C MET A 13 -15.14 -9.53 -7.63
N LEU A 14 -15.17 -9.50 -8.97
CA LEU A 14 -14.02 -9.04 -9.75
C LEU A 14 -13.70 -7.56 -9.50
N SER A 15 -14.73 -6.72 -9.37
CA SER A 15 -14.56 -5.29 -9.06
C SER A 15 -13.96 -5.08 -7.68
N LEU A 16 -14.44 -5.81 -6.67
CA LEU A 16 -13.87 -5.77 -5.32
C LEU A 16 -12.40 -6.22 -5.29
N LEU A 17 -12.06 -7.30 -6.01
CA LEU A 17 -10.67 -7.75 -6.11
C LEU A 17 -9.78 -6.70 -6.79
N ALA A 18 -10.28 -6.03 -7.84
CA ALA A 18 -9.53 -4.97 -8.51
C ALA A 18 -9.27 -3.78 -7.57
N GLU A 19 -10.25 -3.41 -6.75
CA GLU A 19 -10.10 -2.36 -5.73
C GLU A 19 -9.05 -2.74 -4.67
N MET A 20 -9.11 -3.97 -4.14
CA MET A 20 -8.12 -4.48 -3.19
C MET A 20 -6.69 -4.47 -3.74
N VAL A 21 -6.52 -4.92 -5.00
CA VAL A 21 -5.21 -4.93 -5.68
C VAL A 21 -4.71 -3.51 -5.90
N LEU A 22 -5.58 -2.58 -6.30
CA LEU A 22 -5.22 -1.18 -6.49
C LEU A 22 -4.80 -0.53 -5.16
N ASP A 23 -5.59 -0.75 -4.11
CA ASP A 23 -5.29 -0.22 -2.78
C ASP A 23 -3.96 -0.76 -2.24
N GLU A 24 -3.68 -2.06 -2.43
CA GLU A 24 -2.39 -2.65 -2.06
C GLU A 24 -1.21 -2.04 -2.84
N ALA A 25 -1.36 -1.86 -4.16
CA ALA A 25 -0.33 -1.26 -4.99
C ALA A 25 -0.04 0.19 -4.59
N ILE A 26 -1.08 1.00 -4.33
CA ILE A 26 -0.94 2.38 -3.86
C ILE A 26 -0.26 2.42 -2.49
N TYR A 27 -0.69 1.56 -1.56
CA TYR A 27 -0.10 1.49 -0.23
C TYR A 27 1.40 1.16 -0.28
N LYS A 28 1.78 0.14 -1.05
CA LYS A 28 3.18 -0.27 -1.23
C LYS A 28 4.02 0.86 -1.82
N TYR A 29 3.56 1.45 -2.92
CA TYR A 29 4.28 2.55 -3.58
C TYR A 29 4.53 3.73 -2.63
N ARG A 30 3.49 4.17 -1.90
CA ARG A 30 3.62 5.30 -0.96
C ARG A 30 4.58 4.98 0.18
N THR A 31 4.48 3.78 0.73
CA THR A 31 5.33 3.33 1.84
C THR A 31 6.80 3.23 1.41
N GLU A 32 7.08 2.60 0.27
CA GLU A 32 8.43 2.52 -0.29
C GLU A 32 9.01 3.89 -0.64
N SER A 33 8.19 4.80 -1.19
CA SER A 33 8.59 6.18 -1.47
C SER A 33 8.96 6.94 -0.19
N LEU A 34 8.21 6.75 0.89
CA LEU A 34 8.52 7.36 2.19
C LEU A 34 9.80 6.80 2.78
N TYR A 35 10.03 5.49 2.74
CA TYR A 35 11.28 4.90 3.21
C TYR A 35 12.50 5.50 2.50
N LYS A 36 12.47 5.59 1.16
CA LYS A 36 13.56 6.22 0.39
C LYS A 36 13.83 7.66 0.82
N ARG A 37 12.78 8.46 1.00
CA ARG A 37 12.91 9.87 1.42
C ARG A 37 13.38 10.01 2.86
N ILE A 38 13.03 9.06 3.73
CA ILE A 38 13.51 9.00 5.12
C ILE A 38 15.01 8.71 5.10
N ASP A 39 15.45 7.73 4.30
CA ASP A 39 16.87 7.40 4.16
C ASP A 39 17.68 8.59 3.62
N GLU A 40 17.15 9.31 2.62
CA GLU A 40 17.74 10.56 2.12
C GLU A 40 17.82 11.64 3.21
N ALA A 41 16.79 11.79 4.05
CA ALA A 41 16.81 12.74 5.16
C ALA A 41 17.87 12.36 6.20
N LEU A 42 18.03 11.07 6.49
CA LEU A 42 19.06 10.57 7.41
C LEU A 42 20.48 10.81 6.86
N GLU A 43 20.72 10.53 5.58
CA GLU A 43 22.00 10.78 4.91
C GLU A 43 22.41 12.26 4.99
N ASN A 44 21.44 13.15 4.79
CA ASN A 44 21.64 14.60 4.86
C ASN A 44 21.61 15.18 6.28
N LYS A 45 21.37 14.35 7.31
CA LYS A 45 21.15 14.78 8.71
C LYS A 45 20.03 15.83 8.85
N ASP A 46 19.02 15.75 8.00
CA ASP A 46 17.85 16.63 8.01
C ASP A 46 16.78 16.09 8.97
N GLU A 47 16.92 16.48 10.24
CA GLU A 47 16.03 16.06 11.32
C GLU A 47 14.57 16.52 11.10
N ALA A 48 14.37 17.70 10.50
CA ALA A 48 13.03 18.24 10.27
C ALA A 48 12.27 17.39 9.25
N ASN A 49 12.91 17.06 8.11
CA ASN A 49 12.30 16.19 7.12
C ASN A 49 12.15 14.76 7.63
N PHE A 50 13.14 14.22 8.36
CA PHE A 50 13.02 12.90 8.98
C PHE A 50 11.78 12.78 9.87
N ASN A 51 11.58 13.75 10.77
CA ASN A 51 10.44 13.75 11.69
C ASN A 51 9.10 13.87 10.93
N ARG A 52 9.03 14.75 9.93
CA ARG A 52 7.83 14.93 9.10
C ARG A 52 7.47 13.66 8.33
N LEU A 53 8.44 13.08 7.64
CA LEU A 53 8.25 11.88 6.81
C LEU A 53 7.91 10.64 7.66
N THR A 54 8.56 10.49 8.82
CA THR A 54 8.26 9.39 9.75
C THR A 54 6.86 9.53 10.34
N THR A 55 6.39 10.75 10.58
CA THR A 55 5.02 11.01 11.03
C THR A 55 4.01 10.63 9.96
N GLU A 56 4.28 11.00 8.70
CA GLU A 56 3.45 10.61 7.54
C GLU A 56 3.40 9.08 7.37
N LEU A 57 4.54 8.39 7.51
CA LEU A 57 4.61 6.93 7.45
C LEU A 57 3.74 6.27 8.52
N LYS A 58 3.82 6.75 9.77
CA LYS A 58 3.00 6.25 10.88
C LYS A 58 1.51 6.44 10.63
N GLN A 59 1.10 7.56 10.02
CA GLN A 59 -0.31 7.79 9.66
C GLN A 59 -0.80 6.81 8.59
N ILE A 60 0.03 6.53 7.57
CA ILE A 60 -0.29 5.55 6.54
C ILE A 60 -0.42 4.14 7.16
N GLN A 61 0.50 3.74 8.02
CA GLN A 61 0.44 2.44 8.70
C GLN A 61 -0.78 2.33 9.63
N ALA A 62 -1.12 3.40 10.36
CA ALA A 62 -2.31 3.42 11.21
C ALA A 62 -3.62 3.33 10.41
N SER A 63 -3.64 3.80 9.16
CA SER A 63 -4.81 3.71 8.29
C SER A 63 -5.08 2.31 7.73
N ARG A 64 -4.10 1.40 7.83
CA ARG A 64 -4.19 0.02 7.33
C ARG A 64 -3.43 -0.96 8.24
N PRO A 65 -3.96 -1.26 9.44
CA PRO A 65 -3.30 -2.06 10.47
C PRO A 65 -3.35 -3.58 10.19
N ASP A 66 -4.07 -4.00 9.16
CA ASP A 66 -4.34 -5.38 8.75
C ASP A 66 -3.27 -5.98 7.82
N LEU A 67 -2.26 -5.19 7.43
CA LEU A 67 -1.04 -5.63 6.74
C LEU A 67 0.14 -5.72 7.71
#